data_AF-A0A7S7ESN2-F1
#
_entry.id   AF-A0A7S7ESN2-F1
#
_cell.length_a   1.000
_cell.length_b   1.000
_cell.length_c   1.000
_cell.angle_alpha   90.00
_cell.angle_beta   90.00
_cell.angle_gamma   90.00
#
_symmetry.space_group_name_H-M   'P 1'
#
loop_
_entity.id
_entity.type
_entity.pdbx_description
1 polymer ?
#
loop_
_entity_poly.entity_id
_entity_poly.type
_entity_poly.pdbx_seq_one_letter_code
_entity_poly.pdbx_strand_id
1 'polypeptide(L)'
;MEKRFKMGVGLGGPSIIMIFVVLSLTTLGALALMTAHADWNLTKRTADSVTAYYSADSKAEELLAETDFDLKSGLPVKDTFILPVQEGQDLLLKLKFSGVNYSIVARKLTITSQWDYDQFNVQFNDQVAE
;
A
#
# COMPACT_ATOMS: atom_id res chain seq x y z
N MET A 1 -68.20 12.88 31.50
CA MET A 1 -67.18 13.57 32.32
C MET A 1 -65.80 13.17 31.81
N GLU A 2 -65.18 14.04 31.00
CA GLU A 2 -63.84 13.81 30.46
C GLU A 2 -62.79 13.99 31.57
N LYS A 3 -62.14 12.91 32.01
CA LYS A 3 -60.98 12.98 32.91
C LYS A 3 -59.78 13.46 32.10
N ARG A 4 -59.54 14.77 32.12
CA ARG A 4 -58.32 15.41 31.61
C ARG A 4 -57.13 14.85 32.39
N PHE A 5 -56.34 14.00 31.75
CA PHE A 5 -55.06 13.54 32.30
C PHE A 5 -54.13 14.75 32.35
N LYS A 6 -54.13 15.47 33.48
CA LYS A 6 -53.12 16.48 33.78
C LYS A 6 -51.81 15.74 34.01
N MET A 7 -51.12 15.46 32.91
CA MET A 7 -49.74 15.03 32.92
C MET A 7 -48.94 16.24 33.39
N GLY A 8 -48.86 16.43 34.71
CA GLY A 8 -47.79 17.21 35.28
C GLY A 8 -46.51 16.53 34.80
N VAL A 9 -45.80 17.17 33.87
CA VAL A 9 -44.45 16.77 33.49
C VAL A 9 -43.62 16.88 34.75
N GLY A 10 -43.60 15.80 35.54
CA GLY A 10 -42.68 15.66 36.64
C GLY A 10 -41.28 15.79 36.05
N LEU A 11 -40.48 16.68 36.62
CA LEU A 11 -39.14 17.07 36.13
C LEU A 11 -38.24 15.88 35.74
N GLY A 12 -38.50 14.65 36.21
CA GLY A 12 -37.71 13.46 35.93
C GLY A 12 -37.76 12.91 34.49
N GLY A 13 -38.90 12.98 33.78
CA GLY A 13 -39.02 12.39 32.43
C GLY A 13 -38.09 13.02 31.39
N PRO A 14 -38.16 14.35 31.20
CA PRO A 14 -37.24 15.07 30.32
C PRO A 14 -35.77 14.95 30.73
N SER A 15 -35.46 14.89 32.04
CA SER A 15 -34.10 14.71 32.54
C SER A 15 -33.48 13.36 32.14
N ILE A 16 -34.25 12.27 32.18
CA ILE A 16 -33.76 10.95 31.77
C ILE A 16 -33.42 10.93 30.28
N ILE A 17 -34.27 11.53 29.43
CA ILE A 17 -34.02 11.64 27.99
C ILE A 17 -32.76 12.47 27.74
N MET A 18 -32.58 13.60 28.44
CA MET A 18 -31.39 14.44 28.30
C MET A 18 -30.11 13.68 28.64
N ILE A 19 -30.09 12.94 29.75
CA ILE A 19 -28.93 12.12 30.14
C ILE A 19 -28.64 11.07 29.07
N PHE A 20 -29.66 10.36 28.58
CA PHE A 20 -29.48 9.34 27.54
C PHE A 20 -28.92 9.94 26.24
N VAL A 21 -29.42 11.10 25.83
CA VAL A 21 -28.94 11.82 24.64
C VAL A 21 -27.47 12.23 24.82
N VAL A 22 -27.11 12.82 25.96
CA VAL A 22 -25.72 13.23 26.24
C VAL A 22 -24.77 12.04 26.27
N LEU A 23 -25.18 10.93 26.89
CA LEU A 23 -24.39 9.68 26.87
C LEU A 23 -24.23 9.16 25.44
N SER A 24 -25.30 9.16 24.64
CA SER A 24 -25.25 8.74 23.24
C SER A 24 -24.36 9.64 22.38
N LEU A 25 -24.43 10.96 22.55
CA LEU A 25 -23.56 11.90 21.84
C LEU A 25 -22.09 11.72 22.24
N THR A 26 -21.85 11.42 23.52
CA THR A 26 -20.49 11.20 24.03
C THR A 26 -19.88 9.93 23.44
N THR A 27 -20.63 8.82 23.38
CA THR A 27 -20.16 7.57 22.79
C THR A 27 -19.96 7.70 21.28
N LEU A 28 -20.90 8.33 20.58
CA LEU A 28 -20.78 8.61 19.14
C LEU A 28 -19.59 9.53 18.85
N GLY A 29 -19.39 10.58 19.67
CA GLY A 29 -18.26 11.50 19.54
C GLY A 29 -16.92 10.82 19.80
N ALA A 30 -16.83 9.95 20.81
CA ALA A 30 -15.63 9.17 21.08
C ALA A 30 -15.31 8.23 19.90
N LEU A 31 -16.32 7.55 19.33
CA LEU A 31 -16.13 6.68 18.18
C LEU A 31 -15.69 7.46 16.93
N ALA A 32 -16.26 8.64 16.69
CA ALA A 32 -15.85 9.54 15.60
C ALA A 32 -14.38 9.96 15.75
N LEU A 33 -13.94 10.31 16.97
CA LEU A 33 -12.54 10.65 17.25
C LEU A 33 -11.60 9.45 17.04
N MET A 34 -11.97 8.27 17.54
CA MET A 34 -11.20 7.04 17.35
C MET A 34 -11.04 6.70 15.87
N THR A 35 -12.12 6.85 15.09
CA THR A 35 -12.11 6.62 13.64
C THR A 35 -11.21 7.63 12.93
N ALA A 36 -11.36 8.93 13.22
CA ALA A 36 -10.50 9.96 12.64
C ALA A 36 -9.01 9.74 12.95
N HIS A 37 -8.69 9.28 14.17
CA HIS A 37 -7.31 8.95 14.54
C HIS A 37 -6.79 7.71 13.78
N ALA A 38 -7.62 6.68 13.59
CA ALA A 38 -7.26 5.53 12.78
C ALA A 38 -7.03 5.92 11.31
N ASP A 39 -7.92 6.74 10.74
CA ASP A 39 -7.82 7.25 9.37
C ASP A 39 -6.56 8.11 9.19
N TRP A 40 -6.22 8.94 10.17
CA TRP A 40 -4.98 9.70 10.17
C TRP A 40 -3.75 8.79 10.12
N ASN A 41 -3.70 7.78 10.98
CA ASN A 41 -2.58 6.85 11.02
C ASN A 41 -2.45 6.03 9.73
N LEU A 42 -3.58 5.60 9.15
CA LEU A 42 -3.60 4.91 7.86
C LEU A 42 -3.09 5.82 6.75
N THR A 43 -3.62 7.05 6.65
CA THR A 43 -3.22 8.03 5.63
C THR A 43 -1.72 8.33 5.72
N LYS A 44 -1.19 8.50 6.94
CA LYS A 44 0.24 8.71 7.16
C LYS A 44 1.07 7.54 6.63
N ARG A 45 0.71 6.30 6.98
CA ARG A 45 1.42 5.10 6.50
C ARG A 45 1.36 4.98 4.98
N THR A 46 0.22 5.31 4.37
CA THR A 46 0.09 5.33 2.91
C THR A 46 0.99 6.39 2.29
N ALA A 47 1.03 7.60 2.84
CA ALA A 47 1.92 8.66 2.35
C ALA A 47 3.41 8.27 2.45
N ASP A 48 3.81 7.66 3.58
CA ASP A 48 5.16 7.17 3.79
C ASP A 48 5.51 6.06 2.78
N SER A 49 4.61 5.11 2.55
CA SER A 49 4.80 4.01 1.57
C SER A 49 4.92 4.52 0.14
N VAL A 50 4.08 5.48 -0.26
CA VAL A 50 4.16 6.10 -1.60
C VAL A 50 5.47 6.87 -1.77
N THR A 51 5.89 7.60 -0.73
CA THR A 51 7.16 8.34 -0.75
C THR A 51 8.35 7.39 -0.88
N ALA A 52 8.33 6.28 -0.15
CA ALA A 52 9.36 5.25 -0.23
C ALA A 52 9.41 4.61 -1.63
N TYR A 53 8.25 4.30 -2.22
CA TYR A 53 8.14 3.77 -3.57
C TYR A 53 8.80 4.67 -4.61
N TYR A 54 8.41 5.94 -4.65
CA TYR A 54 8.99 6.87 -5.63
C TYR A 54 10.46 7.16 -5.38
N SER A 55 10.91 7.10 -4.13
CA SER A 55 12.35 7.21 -3.81
C SER A 55 13.15 6.03 -4.38
N ALA A 56 12.61 4.82 -4.32
CA ALA A 56 13.24 3.65 -4.92
C ALA A 56 13.17 3.67 -6.45
N ASP A 57 12.06 4.16 -7.02
CA ASP A 57 11.89 4.31 -8.46
C ASP A 57 12.88 5.33 -9.04
N SER A 58 13.09 6.46 -8.35
CA SER A 58 14.12 7.45 -8.74
C SER A 58 15.52 6.83 -8.80
N LYS A 59 15.87 5.98 -7.83
CA LYS A 59 17.14 5.23 -7.85
C LYS A 59 17.20 4.22 -9.00
N ALA A 60 16.06 3.63 -9.36
CA ALA A 60 15.98 2.74 -10.52
C ALA A 60 16.27 3.49 -11.82
N GLU A 61 15.73 4.70 -11.99
CA GLU A 61 16.02 5.56 -13.14
C GLU A 61 17.49 5.97 -13.20
N GLU A 62 18.11 6.30 -12.06
CA GLU A 62 19.56 6.59 -12.00
C GLU A 62 20.41 5.39 -12.46
N LEU A 63 20.07 4.19 -11.99
CA LEU A 63 20.75 2.95 -12.42
C LEU A 63 20.51 2.62 -13.90
N LEU A 64 19.33 2.94 -14.42
CA LEU A 64 19.03 2.77 -15.86
C LEU A 64 19.85 3.73 -16.72
N ALA A 65 20.06 4.96 -16.26
CA ALA A 65 20.91 5.93 -16.94
C ALA A 65 22.39 5.49 -16.94
N GLU A 66 22.88 4.96 -15.81
CA GLU A 66 24.23 4.37 -15.71
C GLU A 66 24.36 3.15 -16.64
N THR A 67 23.35 2.27 -16.64
CA THR A 67 23.27 1.10 -17.52
C THR A 67 23.31 1.49 -19.00
N ASP A 68 22.61 2.56 -19.41
CA ASP A 68 22.64 3.06 -20.79
C ASP A 68 24.03 3.58 -21.18
N PHE A 69 24.72 4.27 -20.26
CA PHE A 69 26.09 4.74 -20.48
C PHE A 69 27.09 3.57 -20.61
N ASP A 70 26.99 2.59 -19.73
CA ASP A 70 27.87 1.41 -19.70
C ASP A 70 27.67 0.54 -20.95
N LEU A 71 26.41 0.34 -21.37
CA LEU A 71 26.08 -0.43 -22.57
C LEU A 71 26.64 0.24 -23.84
N LYS A 72 26.55 1.56 -23.93
CA LYS A 72 27.16 2.34 -25.04
C LYS A 72 28.69 2.30 -25.03
N SER A 73 29.28 2.18 -23.84
CA SER A 73 30.73 2.09 -23.64
C SER A 73 31.27 0.67 -23.84
N GLY A 74 30.39 -0.32 -24.08
CA GLY A 74 30.77 -1.72 -24.29
C GLY A 74 31.11 -2.48 -23.00
N LEU A 75 30.74 -1.93 -21.84
CA LEU A 75 30.91 -2.58 -20.54
C LEU A 75 29.80 -3.62 -20.31
N PRO A 76 30.09 -4.73 -19.61
CA PRO A 76 29.08 -5.72 -19.27
C PRO A 76 28.09 -5.15 -18.25
N VAL A 77 26.81 -5.18 -18.57
CA VAL A 77 25.75 -4.64 -17.71
C VAL A 77 24.91 -5.74 -17.09
N LYS A 78 24.47 -5.50 -15.85
CA LYS A 78 23.64 -6.44 -15.09
C LYS A 78 22.19 -6.40 -15.58
N ASP A 79 21.55 -7.56 -15.64
CA ASP A 79 20.18 -7.74 -16.12
C ASP A 79 19.11 -7.57 -15.03
N THR A 80 19.50 -7.75 -13.76
CA THR A 80 18.57 -7.69 -12.63
C THR A 80 19.08 -6.78 -11.53
N PHE A 81 18.25 -5.81 -11.14
CA PHE A 81 18.47 -4.93 -10.01
C PHE A 81 17.35 -5.10 -8.99
N ILE A 82 17.73 -5.12 -7.71
CA ILE A 82 16.82 -5.25 -6.57
C ILE A 82 17.04 -4.01 -5.70
N LEU A 83 16.00 -3.19 -5.59
CA LEU A 83 16.07 -1.93 -4.86
C LEU A 83 15.16 -1.99 -3.63
N PRO A 84 15.69 -1.84 -2.41
CA PRO A 84 14.87 -1.85 -1.22
C PRO A 84 13.98 -0.62 -1.17
N VAL A 85 12.67 -0.83 -0.99
CA VAL A 85 11.66 0.23 -0.89
C VAL A 85 11.35 0.50 0.58
N GLN A 86 10.98 -0.55 1.32
CA GLN A 86 10.63 -0.50 2.75
C GLN A 86 10.82 -1.90 3.36
N GLU A 87 10.75 -2.05 4.68
CA GLU A 87 10.81 -3.36 5.35
C GLU A 87 9.85 -4.38 4.69
N GLY A 88 10.45 -5.39 4.06
CA GLY A 88 9.71 -6.47 3.40
C GLY A 88 9.18 -6.14 2.00
N GLN A 89 9.60 -5.04 1.37
CA GLN A 89 9.24 -4.70 -0.01
C GLN A 89 10.46 -4.24 -0.82
N ASP A 90 10.68 -4.89 -1.96
CA ASP A 90 11.74 -4.59 -2.91
C ASP A 90 11.16 -4.30 -4.30
N LEU A 91 11.74 -3.33 -5.00
CA LEU A 91 11.46 -3.04 -6.40
C LEU A 91 12.40 -3.88 -7.26
N LEU A 92 11.83 -4.84 -8.00
CA LEU A 92 12.57 -5.67 -8.96
C LEU A 92 12.56 -4.99 -10.33
N LEU A 93 13.76 -4.76 -10.87
CA LEU A 93 13.99 -4.29 -12.23
C LEU A 93 14.68 -5.41 -13.01
N LYS A 94 14.02 -5.95 -14.05
CA LYS A 94 14.62 -6.91 -14.99
C LYS A 94 14.73 -6.30 -16.38
N LEU A 95 15.93 -6.33 -16.93
CA LEU A 95 16.28 -5.85 -18.25
C LEU A 95 16.55 -7.05 -19.17
N LYS A 96 16.07 -6.98 -20.40
CA LYS A 96 16.45 -7.90 -21.47
C LYS A 96 17.24 -7.14 -22.51
N PHE A 97 18.50 -7.51 -22.66
CA PHE A 97 19.42 -6.93 -23.63
C PHE A 97 19.24 -7.58 -25.01
N SER A 98 19.29 -6.75 -26.05
CA SER A 98 19.29 -7.14 -27.45
C SER A 98 20.44 -6.42 -28.15
N GLY A 99 21.67 -6.86 -27.89
CA GLY A 99 22.89 -6.21 -28.38
C GLY A 99 23.13 -4.88 -27.67
N VAL A 100 23.03 -3.78 -28.41
CA VAL A 100 23.33 -2.40 -27.94
C VAL A 100 22.09 -1.70 -27.34
N ASN A 101 20.93 -2.34 -27.39
CA ASN A 101 19.68 -1.81 -26.82
C ASN A 101 19.17 -2.73 -25.70
N TYR A 102 18.48 -2.17 -24.72
CA TYR A 102 17.78 -2.92 -23.68
C TYR A 102 16.28 -2.61 -23.68
N SER A 103 15.49 -3.57 -23.20
CA SER A 103 14.06 -3.42 -22.94
C SER A 103 13.78 -3.75 -21.48
N ILE A 104 12.91 -2.97 -20.85
CA ILE A 104 12.47 -3.21 -19.47
C ILE A 104 11.41 -4.33 -19.51
N VAL A 105 11.74 -5.51 -18.99
CA VAL A 105 10.84 -6.67 -18.98
C VAL A 105 9.94 -6.69 -17.76
N ALA A 106 10.45 -6.23 -16.62
CA ALA A 106 9.66 -6.12 -15.40
C ALA A 106 10.15 -4.96 -14.53
N ARG A 107 9.20 -4.12 -14.12
CA ARG A 107 9.32 -3.21 -12.96
C ARG A 107 8.17 -3.54 -12.02
N LYS A 108 8.44 -4.28 -10.95
CA LYS A 108 7.39 -4.72 -10.01
C LYS A 108 7.84 -4.59 -8.57
N LEU A 109 6.93 -4.09 -7.72
CA LEU A 109 7.09 -4.14 -6.27
C LEU A 109 6.80 -5.56 -5.80
N THR A 110 7.78 -6.19 -5.16
CA THR A 110 7.70 -7.57 -4.68
C THR A 110 7.89 -7.56 -3.17
N ILE A 111 7.05 -8.33 -2.47
CA ILE A 111 7.19 -8.49 -1.04
C ILE A 111 8.37 -9.44 -0.80
N THR A 112 9.38 -9.01 -0.04
CA THR A 112 10.62 -9.75 0.23
C THR A 112 10.37 -11.13 0.87
N SER A 113 9.25 -11.30 1.58
CA SER A 113 8.84 -12.57 2.20
C SER A 113 7.91 -13.43 1.34
N GLN A 114 7.58 -13.00 0.12
CA GLN A 114 6.69 -13.76 -0.76
C GLN A 114 7.46 -14.91 -1.39
N TRP A 115 7.04 -16.14 -1.09
CA TRP A 115 7.57 -17.33 -1.74
C TRP A 115 7.41 -17.20 -3.25
N ASP A 116 8.53 -17.20 -3.97
CA ASP A 116 8.55 -17.23 -5.42
C ASP A 116 8.07 -18.62 -5.86
N TYR A 117 6.92 -18.69 -6.55
CA TYR A 117 6.44 -19.95 -7.13
C TYR A 117 7.02 -20.18 -8.53
N ASP A 118 7.54 -19.12 -9.17
CA ASP A 118 8.07 -19.18 -10.54
C ASP A 118 9.47 -19.81 -10.61
N GLN A 119 10.23 -19.81 -9.50
CA GLN A 119 11.47 -20.60 -9.37
C GLN A 119 11.24 -22.12 -9.54
N PHE A 120 10.00 -22.60 -9.40
CA PHE A 120 9.62 -24.01 -9.64
C PHE A 120 8.89 -24.22 -10.96
N ASN A 121 8.77 -23.18 -11.80
CA ASN A 121 8.14 -23.33 -13.10
C ASN A 121 9.12 -24.10 -14.00
N VAL A 122 8.91 -25.42 -14.08
CA VAL A 122 9.71 -26.32 -14.90
C VAL A 122 9.56 -25.84 -16.34
N GLN A 123 10.65 -25.34 -16.93
CA GLN A 123 10.72 -25.08 -18.35
C GLN A 123 10.65 -26.45 -19.04
N PHE A 124 9.44 -26.92 -19.35
CA PHE A 124 9.25 -28.09 -20.22
C PHE A 124 9.66 -27.67 -21.64
N ASN A 125 10.98 -27.61 -21.87
CA ASN A 125 11.53 -27.57 -23.21
C ASN A 125 11.65 -29.00 -23.72
N ASP A 126 10.52 -29.70 -23.81
CA ASP A 126 10.42 -30.91 -24.60
C ASP A 126 10.35 -30.47 -26.07
N GLN A 127 11.51 -30.14 -26.64
CA GLN A 127 11.67 -30.28 -28.08
C GLN A 127 11.70 -31.79 -28.34
N VAL A 128 10.50 -32.34 -28.58
CA VAL A 128 10.35 -33.70 -29.10
C VAL A 128 10.99 -33.68 -30.48
N ALA A 129 12.22 -34.21 -30.57
CA ALA A 129 12.83 -34.50 -31.86
C ALA A 129 12.06 -35.68 -32.47
N GLU A 130 11.34 -35.41 -33.56
CA GLU A 130 10.86 -36.45 -34.49
C GLU A 130 12.02 -37.04 -35.29
#